data_AF-A0A9X3C6D7-F1
#
_entry.id   AF-A0A9X3C6D7-F1
#
_cell.length_a   1.000
_cell.length_b   1.000
_cell.length_c   1.000
_cell.angle_alpha   90.00
_cell.angle_beta   90.00
_cell.angle_gamma   90.00
#
_symmetry.space_group_name_H-M   'P 1'
#
loop_
_entity.id
_entity.type
_entity.pdbx_description
1 polymer ?
#
loop_
_entity_poly.entity_id
_entity_poly.type
_entity_poly.pdbx_seq_one_letter_code
_entity_poly.pdbx_strand_id
1 'polypeptide(L)'
;MATDINTILSWFKTGLKPTQAQFWASWTSFWHKDEMIPQSSISNLTNVLNAKVENDQFDAHKEDPNAHPELFGKIGFIQVGKFLVFKHPNNSDPTMAYTLEANDLVMGYVGLIWITGNYLGGDITQLESFDISTKIN
;
A
#
# COMPACT_ATOMS: atom_id res chain seq x y z
N MET A 1 -14.49 -16.17 -35.80
CA MET A 1 -13.04 -15.83 -35.76
C MET A 1 -12.75 -14.93 -36.93
N ALA A 2 -11.95 -13.88 -36.74
CA ALA A 2 -11.54 -13.03 -37.86
C ALA A 2 -10.72 -13.84 -38.87
N THR A 3 -10.96 -13.60 -40.15
CA THR A 3 -10.16 -14.18 -41.24
C THR A 3 -8.77 -13.52 -41.25
N ASP A 4 -7.71 -14.33 -41.34
CA ASP A 4 -6.33 -13.85 -41.47
C ASP A 4 -6.17 -12.90 -42.66
N ILE A 5 -5.41 -11.83 -42.47
CA ILE A 5 -5.22 -10.79 -43.49
C ILE A 5 -4.60 -11.34 -44.78
N ASN A 6 -3.70 -12.31 -44.71
CA ASN A 6 -3.09 -12.90 -45.91
C ASN A 6 -4.11 -13.75 -46.69
N THR A 7 -5.06 -14.37 -45.99
CA THR A 7 -6.18 -15.07 -46.62
C THR A 7 -7.10 -14.08 -47.33
N ILE A 8 -7.44 -12.96 -46.69
CA ILE A 8 -8.24 -11.89 -47.31
C ILE A 8 -7.53 -11.35 -48.56
N LEU A 9 -6.25 -11.01 -48.45
CA LEU A 9 -5.45 -10.49 -49.57
C LEU A 9 -5.41 -11.45 -50.77
N SER A 10 -5.49 -12.77 -50.54
CA SER A 10 -5.53 -13.76 -51.62
C SER A 10 -6.78 -13.66 -52.50
N TRP A 11 -7.90 -13.14 -51.97
CA TRP A 11 -9.16 -13.00 -52.69
C TRP A 11 -9.24 -11.76 -53.58
N PHE A 12 -8.35 -10.78 -53.36
CA PHE A 12 -8.34 -9.48 -54.07
C PHE A 12 -7.14 -9.31 -55.02
N LYS A 13 -6.62 -10.40 -55.58
CA LYS A 13 -5.57 -10.34 -56.61
C LYS A 13 -6.14 -9.95 -57.98
N THR A 14 -5.31 -9.36 -58.83
CA THR A 14 -5.69 -9.03 -60.21
C THR A 14 -6.27 -10.23 -60.94
N GLY A 15 -7.44 -10.05 -61.55
CA GLY A 15 -8.16 -11.11 -62.27
C GLY A 15 -8.99 -12.03 -61.38
N LEU A 16 -8.94 -11.88 -60.04
CA LEU A 16 -9.81 -12.59 -59.12
C LEU A 16 -10.94 -11.70 -58.63
N LYS A 17 -12.12 -12.28 -58.46
CA LYS A 17 -13.28 -11.64 -57.85
C LYS A 17 -13.70 -12.47 -56.62
N PRO A 18 -13.75 -11.87 -55.42
CA PRO A 18 -14.22 -12.58 -54.24
C PRO A 18 -15.70 -12.97 -54.41
N THR A 19 -16.06 -14.13 -53.85
CA THR A 19 -17.46 -14.48 -53.64
C THR A 19 -18.11 -13.54 -52.62
N GLN A 20 -19.44 -13.52 -52.55
CA GLN A 20 -20.16 -12.74 -51.53
C GLN A 20 -19.68 -13.08 -50.10
N ALA A 21 -19.51 -14.37 -49.80
CA ALA A 21 -19.05 -14.81 -48.49
C ALA A 21 -17.63 -14.32 -48.18
N GLN A 22 -16.72 -14.39 -49.16
CA GLN A 22 -15.35 -13.85 -49.03
C GLN A 22 -15.36 -12.34 -48.85
N PHE A 23 -16.20 -11.62 -49.59
CA PHE A 23 -16.32 -10.17 -49.46
C PHE A 23 -16.85 -9.75 -48.09
N TRP A 24 -17.88 -10.43 -47.58
CA TRP A 24 -18.40 -10.18 -46.23
C TRP A 24 -17.38 -10.52 -45.14
N ALA A 25 -16.66 -11.63 -45.29
CA ALA A 25 -15.62 -12.04 -44.36
C ALA A 25 -14.51 -10.97 -44.21
N SER A 26 -14.19 -10.23 -45.28
CA SER A 26 -13.27 -9.09 -45.22
C SER A 26 -13.75 -8.00 -44.26
N TRP A 27 -15.02 -7.60 -44.36
CA TRP A 27 -15.56 -6.52 -43.53
C TRP A 27 -15.67 -6.94 -42.07
N THR A 28 -16.10 -8.18 -41.80
CA THR A 28 -16.24 -8.71 -40.44
C THR A 28 -14.91 -9.03 -39.75
N SER A 29 -13.78 -8.94 -40.46
CA SER A 29 -12.44 -9.14 -39.88
C SER A 29 -11.88 -7.89 -39.20
N PHE A 30 -12.48 -6.72 -39.41
CA PHE A 30 -12.04 -5.46 -38.81
C PHE A 30 -13.03 -5.01 -37.76
N TRP A 31 -12.55 -4.29 -36.73
CA TRP A 31 -13.41 -3.62 -35.75
C TRP A 31 -14.11 -2.42 -36.38
N HIS A 32 -15.42 -2.30 -36.17
CA HIS A 32 -16.21 -1.15 -36.59
C HIS A 32 -16.21 -0.06 -35.51
N LYS A 33 -16.48 1.19 -35.89
CA LYS A 33 -16.38 2.35 -34.97
C LYS A 33 -17.33 2.29 -33.78
N ASP A 34 -18.46 1.62 -33.96
CA ASP A 34 -19.49 1.48 -32.93
C ASP A 34 -19.31 0.22 -32.07
N GLU A 35 -18.25 -0.55 -32.31
CA GLU A 35 -17.94 -1.76 -31.55
C GLU A 35 -16.96 -1.47 -30.41
N MET A 36 -17.21 -2.10 -29.27
CA MET A 36 -16.26 -2.11 -28.16
C MET A 36 -15.13 -3.09 -28.45
N ILE A 37 -13.89 -2.65 -28.26
CA ILE A 37 -12.70 -3.52 -28.33
C ILE A 37 -12.55 -4.23 -26.97
N PRO A 38 -12.63 -5.57 -26.90
CA PRO A 38 -12.40 -6.30 -25.66
C PRO A 38 -10.95 -6.13 -25.20
N GLN A 39 -10.75 -5.88 -23.91
CA GLN A 39 -9.42 -5.77 -23.31
C GLN A 39 -8.56 -7.04 -23.54
N SER A 40 -9.20 -8.21 -23.56
CA SER A 40 -8.54 -9.50 -23.85
C SER A 40 -7.93 -9.59 -25.26
N SER A 41 -8.34 -8.72 -26.18
CA SER A 41 -7.80 -8.65 -27.54
C SER A 41 -6.60 -7.70 -27.66
N ILE A 42 -6.24 -6.98 -26.59
CA ILE A 42 -5.11 -6.04 -26.58
C ILE A 42 -3.89 -6.72 -25.95
N SER A 43 -2.90 -7.01 -26.78
CA SER A 43 -1.64 -7.60 -26.31
C SER A 43 -0.92 -6.69 -25.32
N ASN A 44 -0.36 -7.28 -24.26
CA ASN A 44 0.37 -6.58 -23.19
C ASN A 44 -0.40 -5.49 -22.42
N LEU A 45 -1.73 -5.40 -22.55
CA LEU A 45 -2.53 -4.39 -21.84
C LEU A 45 -2.29 -4.44 -20.33
N THR A 46 -2.37 -5.63 -19.73
CA THR A 46 -2.14 -5.83 -18.28
C THR A 46 -0.75 -5.36 -17.85
N ASN A 47 0.29 -5.69 -18.63
CA ASN A 47 1.67 -5.30 -18.31
C ASN A 47 1.85 -3.78 -18.33
N VAL A 48 1.25 -3.10 -19.31
CA VAL A 48 1.31 -1.64 -19.41
C VAL A 48 0.56 -0.97 -18.26
N LEU A 49 -0.61 -1.49 -17.88
CA LEU A 49 -1.38 -0.98 -16.75
C LEU A 49 -0.63 -1.17 -15.43
N ASN A 50 -0.04 -2.34 -15.19
CA ASN A 50 0.77 -2.61 -14.00
C ASN A 50 2.03 -1.73 -13.92
N ALA A 51 2.53 -1.24 -15.06
CA ALA A 51 3.67 -0.32 -15.12
C ALA A 51 3.29 1.16 -14.91
N LYS A 52 2.01 1.52 -14.98
CA LYS A 52 1.53 2.89 -14.79
C LYS A 52 1.43 3.21 -13.30
N VAL A 53 2.51 3.77 -12.72
CA VAL A 53 2.55 4.69 -11.56
C VAL A 53 1.43 4.53 -10.52
N GLU A 54 1.20 3.30 -10.06
CA GLU A 54 0.56 3.06 -8.76
C GLU A 54 1.54 2.38 -7.80
N ASN A 55 2.62 1.77 -8.30
CA ASN A 55 3.65 1.17 -7.47
C ASN A 55 4.30 2.20 -6.55
N ASP A 56 4.65 3.38 -7.04
CA ASP A 56 5.31 4.40 -6.20
C ASP A 56 4.40 4.88 -5.06
N GLN A 57 3.11 5.11 -5.34
CA GLN A 57 2.14 5.51 -4.31
C GLN A 57 1.82 4.35 -3.36
N PHE A 58 1.73 3.13 -3.87
CA PHE A 58 1.49 1.92 -3.09
C PHE A 58 2.68 1.58 -2.19
N ASP A 59 3.91 1.69 -2.69
CA ASP A 59 5.13 1.45 -1.95
C ASP A 59 5.36 2.58 -0.92
N ALA A 60 5.06 3.83 -1.26
CA ALA A 60 5.04 4.92 -0.29
C ALA A 60 4.03 4.64 0.85
N HIS A 61 2.84 4.13 0.54
CA HIS A 61 1.83 3.77 1.53
C HIS A 61 2.26 2.57 2.41
N LYS A 62 3.01 1.60 1.88
CA LYS A 62 3.54 0.47 2.69
C LYS A 62 4.50 0.93 3.78
N GLU A 63 5.35 1.89 3.45
CA GLU A 63 6.38 2.40 4.35
C GLU A 63 5.86 3.56 5.21
N ASP A 64 4.65 4.07 4.95
CA ASP A 64 4.03 5.16 5.71
C ASP A 64 3.52 4.67 7.08
N PRO A 65 4.17 5.05 8.19
CA PRO A 65 3.72 4.66 9.53
C PRO A 65 2.35 5.25 9.90
N ASN A 66 1.91 6.28 9.17
CA ASN A 66 0.64 6.96 9.34
C ASN A 66 -0.37 6.62 8.23
N ALA A 67 -0.20 5.51 7.51
CA ALA A 67 -1.13 5.06 6.48
C ALA A 67 -2.55 4.76 7.04
N HIS A 68 -2.64 4.31 8.30
CA HIS A 68 -3.89 3.84 8.91
C HIS A 68 -4.07 4.28 10.37
N PRO A 69 -4.03 5.58 10.67
CA PRO A 69 -3.99 6.10 12.04
C PRO A 69 -5.26 5.75 12.83
N GLU A 70 -6.42 5.67 12.16
CA GLU A 70 -7.71 5.35 12.78
C GLU A 70 -7.92 3.85 13.05
N LEU A 71 -7.17 2.96 12.37
CA LEU A 71 -7.23 1.51 12.59
C LEU A 71 -6.28 1.08 13.72
N PHE A 72 -5.11 1.71 13.83
CA PHE A 72 -4.18 1.47 14.94
C PHE A 72 -4.63 2.10 16.27
N GLY A 73 -5.61 3.00 16.25
CA GLY A 73 -6.23 3.55 17.46
C GLY A 73 -7.10 2.55 18.27
N LYS A 74 -7.30 1.31 17.78
CA LYS A 74 -8.20 0.32 18.41
C LYS A 74 -7.51 -0.87 19.10
N ILE A 75 -6.17 -0.95 19.11
CA ILE A 75 -5.48 -2.11 19.66
C ILE A 75 -5.16 -1.93 21.15
N GLY A 76 -5.82 -2.73 21.99
CA GLY A 76 -5.54 -2.87 23.43
C GLY A 76 -4.23 -3.61 23.76
N PHE A 77 -3.25 -3.57 22.86
CA PHE A 77 -1.94 -4.20 23.05
C PHE A 77 -0.83 -3.22 22.67
N ILE A 78 0.15 -3.12 23.55
CA ILE A 78 1.36 -2.33 23.34
C ILE A 78 2.40 -3.26 22.72
N GLN A 79 3.04 -2.84 21.64
CA GLN A 79 4.06 -3.64 20.95
C GLN A 79 5.24 -3.97 21.90
N VAL A 80 5.89 -5.13 21.67
CA VAL A 80 7.08 -5.53 22.43
C VAL A 80 8.18 -4.47 22.28
N GLY A 81 8.79 -4.07 23.39
CA GLY A 81 9.81 -3.02 23.42
C GLY A 81 9.25 -1.59 23.31
N LYS A 82 7.93 -1.42 23.42
CA LYS A 82 7.27 -0.11 23.56
C LYS A 82 6.66 0.02 24.96
N PHE A 83 6.47 1.26 25.38
CA PHE A 83 5.85 1.61 26.65
C PHE A 83 4.41 2.08 26.46
N LEU A 84 3.59 1.89 27.50
CA LEU A 84 2.47 2.79 27.75
C LEU A 84 3.04 4.09 28.28
N VAL A 85 2.71 5.22 27.66
CA VAL A 85 3.24 6.53 28.05
C VAL A 85 2.07 7.42 28.49
N PHE A 86 2.21 8.01 29.68
CA PHE A 86 1.32 9.04 30.20
C PHE A 86 2.11 10.35 30.28
N LYS A 87 1.71 11.34 29.47
CA LYS A 87 2.37 12.65 29.41
C LYS A 87 2.30 13.34 30.78
N HIS A 88 3.44 13.85 31.24
CA HIS A 88 3.47 14.66 32.44
C HIS A 88 2.70 15.97 32.20
N PRO A 89 1.95 16.53 33.18
CA PRO A 89 1.24 17.80 33.01
C PRO A 89 2.10 18.97 32.53
N ASN A 90 3.39 18.97 32.86
CA ASN A 90 4.33 20.00 32.40
C ASN A 90 4.80 19.81 30.95
N ASN A 91 4.58 18.64 30.33
CA ASN A 91 4.90 18.33 28.94
C ASN A 91 3.65 18.53 28.08
N SER A 92 3.20 19.79 28.00
CA SER A 92 1.90 20.20 27.46
C SER A 92 1.92 20.62 25.98
N ASP A 93 3.06 20.55 25.28
CA ASP A 93 3.13 20.96 23.87
C ASP A 93 2.33 19.99 22.98
N PRO A 94 1.25 20.45 22.31
CA PRO A 94 0.44 19.58 21.46
C PRO A 94 1.21 18.96 20.29
N THR A 95 2.28 19.62 19.83
CA THR A 95 3.12 19.13 18.72
C THR A 95 4.00 17.95 19.14
N MET A 96 4.22 17.77 20.45
CA MET A 96 5.02 16.71 21.05
C MET A 96 4.18 15.64 21.76
N ALA A 97 2.85 15.62 21.54
CA ALA A 97 1.92 14.73 22.23
C ALA A 97 2.22 13.23 22.07
N TYR A 98 2.95 12.84 21.01
CA TYR A 98 3.35 11.46 20.72
C TYR A 98 4.85 11.20 20.88
N THR A 99 5.59 12.16 21.43
CA THR A 99 7.03 12.07 21.69
C THR A 99 7.23 11.80 23.17
N LEU A 100 8.06 10.82 23.52
CA LEU A 100 8.45 10.54 24.91
C LEU A 100 9.42 11.63 25.39
N GLU A 101 9.10 12.28 26.50
CA GLU A 101 9.89 13.36 27.10
C GLU A 101 10.23 13.03 28.56
N ALA A 102 11.33 13.60 29.06
CA ALA A 102 11.69 13.44 30.46
C ALA A 102 10.52 13.87 31.38
N ASN A 103 10.38 13.17 32.50
CA ASN A 103 9.28 13.19 33.47
C ASN A 103 7.96 12.55 33.04
N ASP A 104 7.82 12.07 31.80
CA ASP A 104 6.64 11.27 31.42
C ASP A 104 6.60 9.95 32.21
N LEU A 105 5.42 9.54 32.65
CA LEU A 105 5.23 8.27 33.34
C LEU A 105 5.10 7.15 32.30
N VAL A 106 5.88 6.08 32.46
CA VAL A 106 5.86 4.94 31.54
C VAL A 106 5.55 3.63 32.26
N MET A 107 4.96 2.68 31.53
CA MET A 107 4.78 1.29 31.95
C MET A 107 5.16 0.33 30.82
N GLY A 108 5.99 -0.67 31.12
CA GLY A 108 6.44 -1.63 30.10
C GLY A 108 7.66 -2.43 30.54
N TYR A 109 8.27 -3.16 29.60
CA TYR A 109 9.48 -3.94 29.86
C TYR A 109 10.74 -3.18 29.43
N VAL A 110 11.76 -3.20 30.29
CA VAL A 110 13.15 -2.88 29.94
C VAL A 110 13.96 -4.15 30.11
N GLY A 111 14.44 -4.71 29.01
CA GLY A 111 15.01 -6.06 29.00
C GLY A 111 13.98 -7.09 29.47
N LEU A 112 14.25 -7.76 30.60
CA LEU A 112 13.35 -8.75 31.21
C LEU A 112 12.58 -8.22 32.43
N ILE A 113 12.72 -6.94 32.76
CA ILE A 113 12.14 -6.34 33.97
C ILE A 113 10.94 -5.47 33.58
N TRP A 114 9.78 -5.75 34.18
CA TRP A 114 8.63 -4.85 34.10
C TRP A 114 8.86 -3.63 34.99
N ILE A 115 8.68 -2.44 34.44
CA ILE A 115 8.83 -1.17 35.14
C ILE A 115 7.54 -0.36 35.11
N THR A 116 7.38 0.46 36.15
CA THR A 116 6.47 1.60 36.17
C THR A 116 7.23 2.74 36.83
N GLY A 117 7.41 3.86 36.13
CA GLY A 117 8.31 4.90 36.58
C GLY A 117 8.37 6.09 35.62
N ASN A 118 9.02 7.16 36.06
CA ASN A 118 9.19 8.35 35.23
C ASN A 118 10.43 8.20 34.34
N TYR A 119 10.32 8.59 33.08
CA TYR A 119 11.46 8.62 32.17
C TYR A 119 12.38 9.81 32.50
N LEU A 120 13.69 9.59 32.60
CA LEU A 120 14.66 10.61 32.99
C LEU A 120 15.33 11.31 31.79
N GLY A 121 15.07 10.83 30.56
CA GLY A 121 15.80 11.24 29.36
C GLY A 121 17.08 10.42 29.18
N GLY A 122 17.11 9.53 28.19
CA GLY A 122 18.24 8.62 27.96
C GLY A 122 17.92 7.48 27.00
N ASP A 123 18.74 6.42 27.02
CA ASP A 123 18.46 5.22 26.24
C ASP A 123 17.33 4.42 26.92
N ILE A 124 16.21 4.28 26.22
CA ILE A 124 15.01 3.57 26.70
C ILE A 124 15.23 2.06 26.93
N THR A 125 16.35 1.51 26.46
CA THR A 125 16.74 0.11 26.70
C THR A 125 17.48 -0.08 28.02
N GLN A 126 17.86 1.00 28.70
CA GLN A 126 18.61 0.97 29.95
C GLN A 126 17.72 1.37 31.14
N LEU A 127 17.81 0.60 32.23
CA LEU A 127 17.02 0.86 33.45
C LEU A 127 17.37 2.20 34.10
N GLU A 128 18.61 2.69 33.91
CA GLU A 128 19.09 3.96 34.46
C GLU A 128 18.40 5.20 33.88
N SER A 129 17.73 5.05 32.74
CA SER A 129 16.94 6.10 32.11
C SER A 129 15.57 6.28 32.78
N PHE A 130 15.28 5.55 33.87
CA PHE A 130 13.98 5.55 34.54
C PHE A 130 14.12 5.68 36.06
N ASP A 131 13.30 6.56 36.65
CA ASP A 131 13.05 6.57 38.09
C ASP A 131 11.92 5.58 38.39
N ILE A 132 12.31 4.32 38.66
CA ILE A 132 11.40 3.19 38.81
C ILE A 132 10.70 3.28 40.17
N SER A 133 9.38 3.51 40.15
CA SER A 133 8.57 3.53 41.36
C SER A 133 8.26 2.10 41.80
N THR A 134 8.81 1.68 42.94
CA THR A 134 8.63 0.32 43.49
C THR A 134 7.39 0.18 44.39
N LYS A 135 6.59 1.23 44.58
CA LYS A 135 5.45 1.19 45.52
C LYS A 135 4.22 0.55 44.88
N ILE A 136 4.14 -0.77 44.97
CA ILE A 136 2.86 -1.48 45.01
C ILE A 136 2.50 -1.57 46.49
N ASN A 137 1.69 -0.62 46.99
CA ASN A 137 1.02 -0.80 48.29
C ASN A 137 -0.21 -1.66 48.10
#